data_AF-A0A3N5IF82-F1
#
_entry.id   AF-A0A3N5IF82-F1
#
_cell.length_a   1.000
_cell.length_b   1.000
_cell.length_c   1.000
_cell.angle_alpha   90.00
_cell.angle_beta   90.00
_cell.angle_gamma   90.00
#
_symmetry.space_group_name_H-M   'P 1'
#
loop_
_entity.id
_entity.type
_entity.pdbx_description
1 polymer ?
#
loop_
_entity_poly.entity_id
_entity_poly.type
_entity_poly.pdbx_seq_one_letter_code
_entity_poly.pdbx_strand_id
1 'polypeptide(L)'
;GEADVPFFSVNGSEFIQMFVGVGASRVRDLFRTAKDQSPAIIFIDEIDAVGRQRGAGLGGGHDEREQTLNQILGEMDGFTPSQAVILIAATIRPDVLDPALLRPGRFDRHVTVGRPTMKGREEIFKVHVREVPLGDDVDLRRLAAGTVGLTGADIRNMVNEAALWAARNDKKVVEMSDFDYARDKILMGAKREEVLQESEKEKTAYHEAGHTLTAWYLDGANVVHKVTIIPRGRALGVTQYVPNEDRLSISKRELEHQLVVLLGGRAAEKIIYEETTVGAENDLERATSVARRMVTHWGMSPKVGPVSYKTGDEDPFLGRELHQSRPFSEHTQEMIDGEVARILHEADQSAERLLLERRDELERVTRALLEREELNEAEITELIGPSKQARLSKKSDLIAPDAAAPSVIEVGASGAATAGPEVA
;
A
#
# COMPACT_ATOMS: atom_id res chain seq x y z
N GLY A 1 14.38 28.16 -2.24
CA GLY A 1 14.75 26.80 -1.83
C GLY A 1 16.24 26.73 -1.61
N GLU A 2 16.78 25.58 -1.26
CA GLU A 2 18.18 25.37 -0.87
C GLU A 2 19.20 25.73 -1.97
N ALA A 3 18.80 25.63 -3.24
CA ALA A 3 19.64 25.95 -4.39
C ALA A 3 19.66 27.45 -4.75
N ASP A 4 18.80 28.27 -4.13
CA ASP A 4 18.66 29.72 -4.40
C ASP A 4 18.57 30.11 -5.89
N VAL A 5 17.85 29.29 -6.67
CA VAL A 5 17.60 29.50 -8.11
C VAL A 5 16.10 29.59 -8.41
N PRO A 6 15.69 30.26 -9.51
CA PRO A 6 14.33 30.23 -10.01
C PRO A 6 13.79 28.80 -10.16
N PHE A 7 12.55 28.60 -9.70
CA PHE A 7 11.86 27.31 -9.74
C PHE A 7 10.54 27.46 -10.50
N PHE A 8 10.46 26.84 -11.68
CA PHE A 8 9.28 26.83 -12.54
C PHE A 8 8.53 25.52 -12.33
N SER A 9 7.33 25.57 -11.75
CA SER A 9 6.49 24.40 -11.50
C SER A 9 5.29 24.39 -12.43
N VAL A 10 5.05 23.27 -13.11
CA VAL A 10 3.90 23.06 -14.00
C VAL A 10 3.37 21.64 -13.83
N ASN A 11 2.06 21.44 -13.95
CA ASN A 11 1.48 20.10 -14.02
C ASN A 11 1.38 19.64 -15.48
N GLY A 12 1.71 18.36 -15.76
CA GLY A 12 1.70 17.77 -17.09
C GLY A 12 0.35 17.87 -17.80
N SER A 13 -0.76 17.83 -17.05
CA SER A 13 -2.11 18.01 -17.59
C SER A 13 -2.37 19.41 -18.15
N GLU A 14 -1.65 20.44 -17.70
CA GLU A 14 -1.81 21.81 -18.19
C GLU A 14 -1.36 22.00 -19.64
N PHE A 15 -0.56 21.05 -20.15
CA PHE A 15 -0.15 21.02 -21.53
C PHE A 15 -1.19 20.41 -22.46
N ILE A 16 -2.16 19.65 -21.94
CA ILE A 16 -3.22 19.02 -22.74
C ILE A 16 -4.34 20.03 -22.96
N GLN A 17 -4.55 20.45 -24.20
CA GLN A 17 -5.58 21.41 -24.59
C GLN A 17 -6.40 20.94 -25.79
N MET A 18 -7.61 21.50 -25.92
CA MET A 18 -8.50 21.23 -27.06
C MET A 18 -7.94 21.73 -28.41
N PHE A 19 -6.95 22.63 -28.39
CA PHE A 19 -6.39 23.25 -29.59
C PHE A 19 -4.99 22.70 -29.88
N VAL A 20 -4.83 22.12 -31.06
CA VAL A 20 -3.56 21.57 -31.56
C VAL A 20 -2.48 22.66 -31.54
N GLY A 21 -1.31 22.33 -31.00
CA GLY A 21 -0.12 23.20 -30.97
C GLY A 21 -0.04 24.16 -29.78
N VAL A 22 -1.09 24.32 -28.97
CA VAL A 22 -1.03 25.19 -27.79
C VAL A 22 -0.13 24.59 -26.70
N GLY A 23 -0.24 23.28 -26.45
CA GLY A 23 0.66 22.57 -25.52
C GLY A 23 2.13 22.74 -25.89
N ALA A 24 2.48 22.51 -27.16
CA ALA A 24 3.84 22.72 -27.68
C ALA A 24 4.32 24.19 -27.60
N SER A 25 3.43 25.18 -27.76
CA SER A 25 3.82 26.58 -27.55
C SER A 25 4.16 26.87 -26.08
N ARG A 26 3.34 26.38 -25.15
CA ARG A 26 3.59 26.55 -23.72
C ARG A 26 4.90 25.91 -23.27
N VAL A 27 5.21 24.72 -23.78
CA VAL A 27 6.50 24.06 -23.54
C VAL A 27 7.65 24.96 -24.01
N ARG A 28 7.59 25.48 -25.23
CA ARG A 28 8.64 26.40 -25.74
C ARG A 28 8.80 27.65 -24.88
N ASP A 29 7.69 28.25 -24.46
CA ASP A 29 7.70 29.46 -23.63
C ASP A 29 8.27 29.19 -22.24
N LEU A 30 7.94 28.04 -21.63
CA LEU A 30 8.50 27.58 -20.35
C LEU A 30 10.02 27.41 -20.43
N PHE A 31 10.50 26.66 -21.43
CA PHE A 31 11.93 26.41 -21.59
C PHE A 31 12.69 27.69 -21.96
N ARG A 32 12.12 28.58 -22.79
CA ARG A 32 12.72 29.88 -23.08
C ARG A 32 12.87 30.72 -21.83
N THR A 33 11.82 30.84 -21.03
CA THR A 33 11.83 31.63 -19.78
C THR A 33 12.86 31.07 -18.78
N ALA A 34 12.95 29.74 -18.66
CA ALA A 34 13.93 29.11 -17.79
C ALA A 34 15.38 29.29 -18.30
N LYS A 35 15.60 29.25 -19.62
CA LYS A 35 16.91 29.53 -20.24
C LYS A 35 17.35 30.97 -20.02
N ASP A 36 16.43 31.93 -20.15
CA ASP A 36 16.70 33.36 -19.92
C ASP A 36 17.04 33.66 -18.45
N GLN A 37 16.57 32.84 -17.52
CA GLN A 37 16.82 32.96 -16.07
C GLN A 37 17.81 31.92 -15.53
N SER A 38 18.65 31.33 -16.39
CA SER A 38 19.66 30.35 -15.98
C SER A 38 20.67 30.96 -14.98
N PRO A 39 21.04 30.25 -13.89
CA PRO A 39 20.66 28.88 -13.55
C PRO A 39 19.23 28.75 -13.01
N ALA A 40 18.49 27.73 -13.44
CA ALA A 40 17.08 27.54 -13.08
C ALA A 40 16.67 26.06 -12.98
N ILE A 41 15.56 25.78 -12.31
CA ILE A 41 14.95 24.46 -12.20
C ILE A 41 13.55 24.48 -12.83
N ILE A 42 13.27 23.51 -13.69
CA ILE A 42 11.92 23.24 -14.20
C ILE A 42 11.43 21.96 -13.52
N PHE A 43 10.25 21.99 -12.92
CA PHE A 43 9.56 20.86 -12.33
C PHE A 43 8.25 20.58 -13.07
N ILE A 44 8.11 19.38 -13.61
CA ILE A 44 6.90 18.90 -14.27
C ILE A 44 6.27 17.80 -13.42
N ASP A 45 5.16 18.12 -12.75
CA ASP A 45 4.37 17.11 -12.03
C ASP A 45 3.51 16.29 -13.01
N GLU A 46 3.15 15.06 -12.65
CA GLU A 46 2.31 14.16 -13.47
C GLU A 46 2.75 14.07 -14.95
N ILE A 47 4.05 13.84 -15.19
CA ILE A 47 4.60 13.80 -16.56
C ILE A 47 3.95 12.70 -17.42
N ASP A 48 3.35 11.68 -16.83
CA ASP A 48 2.62 10.63 -17.56
C ASP A 48 1.35 11.17 -18.24
N ALA A 49 0.82 12.34 -17.85
CA ALA A 49 -0.26 12.99 -18.58
C ALA A 49 0.13 13.22 -20.05
N VAL A 50 1.34 13.71 -20.31
CA VAL A 50 1.86 13.98 -21.67
C VAL A 50 2.83 12.91 -22.18
N GLY A 51 3.43 12.15 -21.28
CA GLY A 51 4.57 11.28 -21.56
C GLY A 51 4.27 9.80 -21.74
N ARG A 52 3.01 9.35 -21.85
CA ARG A 52 2.72 7.90 -22.05
C ARG A 52 3.05 7.42 -23.46
N GLN A 53 3.54 6.19 -23.52
CA GLN A 53 3.71 5.41 -24.73
C GLN A 53 2.38 5.22 -25.49
N ARG A 54 2.46 5.13 -26.82
CA ARG A 54 1.32 4.96 -27.72
C ARG A 54 0.42 3.77 -27.31
N GLY A 55 -0.87 4.02 -27.10
CA GLY A 55 -1.92 3.01 -27.23
C GLY A 55 -2.51 3.02 -28.64
N ALA A 56 -2.97 1.88 -29.15
CA ALA A 56 -3.65 1.76 -30.43
C ALA A 56 -5.08 2.36 -30.41
N GLY A 57 -5.21 3.63 -30.01
CA GLY A 57 -6.46 4.36 -29.95
C GLY A 57 -6.78 5.00 -31.30
N LEU A 58 -7.83 4.52 -31.97
CA LEU A 58 -8.44 5.17 -33.14
C LEU A 58 -9.16 6.45 -32.67
N GLY A 59 -8.47 7.60 -32.62
CA GLY A 59 -9.10 8.89 -32.33
C GLY A 59 -8.12 10.06 -32.22
N GLY A 60 -8.42 11.17 -32.91
CA GLY A 60 -7.55 12.35 -33.10
C GLY A 60 -7.16 13.18 -31.87
N GLY A 61 -7.28 12.65 -30.65
CA GLY A 61 -6.68 13.23 -29.44
C GLY A 61 -5.19 12.88 -29.28
N HIS A 62 -4.67 11.95 -30.10
CA HIS A 62 -3.28 11.54 -30.09
C HIS A 62 -2.30 12.63 -30.58
N ASP A 63 -2.72 13.46 -31.54
CA ASP A 63 -1.81 14.37 -32.25
C ASP A 63 -1.29 15.51 -31.38
N GLU A 64 -2.13 16.07 -30.50
CA GLU A 64 -1.78 17.20 -29.63
C GLU A 64 -0.81 16.78 -28.52
N ARG A 65 -1.07 15.60 -27.94
CA ARG A 65 -0.23 15.00 -26.92
C ARG A 65 1.13 14.60 -27.49
N GLU A 66 1.15 13.98 -28.66
CA GLU A 66 2.40 13.61 -29.35
C GLU A 66 3.21 14.84 -29.76
N GLN A 67 2.55 15.90 -30.23
CA GLN A 67 3.23 17.16 -30.56
C GLN A 67 3.86 17.80 -29.31
N THR A 68 3.14 17.82 -28.20
CA THR A 68 3.63 18.35 -26.92
C THR A 68 4.81 17.52 -26.39
N LEU A 69 4.70 16.18 -26.41
CA LEU A 69 5.79 15.29 -26.01
C LEU A 69 7.04 15.51 -26.88
N ASN A 70 6.89 15.53 -28.20
CA ASN A 70 8.00 15.78 -29.12
C ASN A 70 8.63 17.16 -28.90
N GLN A 71 7.85 18.16 -28.51
CA GLN A 71 8.38 19.47 -28.16
C GLN A 71 9.21 19.44 -26.88
N ILE A 72 8.77 18.71 -25.84
CA ILE A 72 9.56 18.52 -24.61
C ILE A 72 10.89 17.84 -24.96
N LEU A 73 10.85 16.77 -25.77
CA LEU A 73 12.05 16.07 -26.22
C LEU A 73 13.00 16.98 -27.01
N GLY A 74 12.46 17.81 -27.91
CA GLY A 74 13.24 18.77 -28.69
C GLY A 74 13.90 19.85 -27.83
N GLU A 75 13.22 20.34 -26.79
CA GLU A 75 13.81 21.30 -25.86
C GLU A 75 14.90 20.69 -24.97
N MET A 76 14.75 19.42 -24.59
CA MET A 76 15.74 18.65 -23.82
C MET A 76 17.00 18.37 -24.65
N ASP A 77 16.85 17.95 -25.90
CA ASP A 77 17.97 17.70 -26.80
C ASP A 77 18.68 19.01 -27.21
N GLY A 78 18.01 20.16 -27.06
CA GLY A 78 18.49 21.50 -27.39
C GLY A 78 19.33 22.18 -26.30
N PHE A 79 19.66 21.52 -25.18
CA PHE A 79 20.48 22.12 -24.14
C PHE A 79 21.94 22.28 -24.59
N THR A 80 22.46 23.50 -24.42
CA THR A 80 23.89 23.79 -24.62
C THR A 80 24.59 23.78 -23.25
N PRO A 81 25.87 23.36 -23.17
CA PRO A 81 26.61 23.30 -21.89
C PRO A 81 26.69 24.63 -21.11
N SER A 82 26.40 25.76 -21.77
CA SER A 82 26.40 27.10 -21.15
C SER A 82 25.09 27.45 -20.43
N GLN A 83 24.01 26.66 -20.58
CA GLN A 83 22.72 26.90 -19.93
C GLN A 83 22.54 25.89 -18.79
N ALA A 84 22.63 26.36 -17.55
CA ALA A 84 22.51 25.53 -16.34
C ALA A 84 21.03 25.40 -15.92
N VAL A 85 20.25 24.67 -16.73
CA VAL A 85 18.84 24.38 -16.43
C VAL A 85 18.70 22.91 -16.04
N ILE A 86 18.12 22.65 -14.87
CA ILE A 86 17.83 21.29 -14.40
C ILE A 86 16.35 21.01 -14.61
N LEU A 87 16.03 19.94 -15.32
CA LEU A 87 14.67 19.46 -15.50
C LEU A 87 14.39 18.29 -14.54
N ILE A 88 13.34 18.43 -13.73
CA ILE A 88 12.85 17.43 -12.79
C ILE A 88 11.41 17.10 -13.19
N ALA A 89 11.06 15.81 -13.16
CA ALA A 89 9.69 15.37 -13.38
C ALA A 89 9.25 14.36 -12.31
N ALA A 90 7.95 14.35 -12.00
CA ALA A 90 7.34 13.39 -11.08
C ALA A 90 6.29 12.54 -11.81
N THR A 91 6.26 11.24 -11.49
CA THR A 91 5.24 10.30 -11.96
C THR A 91 5.00 9.21 -10.92
N ILE A 92 3.77 8.71 -10.85
CA ILE A 92 3.40 7.51 -10.09
C ILE A 92 3.47 6.24 -10.93
N ARG A 93 3.53 6.37 -12.27
CA ARG A 93 3.55 5.26 -13.23
C ARG A 93 4.73 5.42 -14.19
N PRO A 94 5.96 5.03 -13.78
CA PRO A 94 7.11 5.07 -14.68
C PRO A 94 7.01 4.04 -15.81
N ASP A 95 6.21 2.98 -15.62
CA ASP A 95 5.97 1.88 -16.55
C ASP A 95 5.25 2.29 -17.83
N VAL A 96 4.41 3.32 -17.77
CA VAL A 96 3.65 3.79 -18.95
C VAL A 96 4.37 4.86 -19.75
N LEU A 97 5.49 5.38 -19.25
CA LEU A 97 6.22 6.46 -19.91
C LEU A 97 6.83 6.00 -21.23
N ASP A 98 6.86 6.91 -22.20
CA ASP A 98 7.53 6.69 -23.47
C ASP A 98 9.03 6.46 -23.21
N PRO A 99 9.61 5.34 -23.66
CA PRO A 99 11.03 5.04 -23.49
C PRO A 99 11.96 6.14 -24.03
N ALA A 100 11.49 6.98 -24.95
CA ALA A 100 12.22 8.14 -25.45
C ALA A 100 12.55 9.15 -24.34
N LEU A 101 11.68 9.35 -23.35
CA LEU A 101 11.93 10.26 -22.23
C LEU A 101 13.09 9.79 -21.34
N LEU A 102 13.28 8.48 -21.24
CA LEU A 102 14.23 7.83 -20.32
C LEU A 102 15.61 7.58 -20.95
N ARG A 103 15.85 8.10 -22.16
CA ARG A 103 17.14 7.92 -22.86
C ARG A 103 18.23 8.80 -22.24
N PRO A 104 19.52 8.40 -22.32
CA PRO A 104 20.64 9.24 -21.89
C PRO A 104 20.59 10.64 -22.52
N GLY A 105 20.85 11.68 -21.71
CA GLY A 105 20.73 13.08 -22.11
C GLY A 105 19.34 13.69 -21.90
N ARG A 106 18.36 12.89 -21.44
CA ARG A 106 17.00 13.33 -21.12
C ARG A 106 16.72 13.14 -19.63
N PHE A 107 15.73 12.33 -19.25
CA PHE A 107 15.56 11.87 -17.87
C PHE A 107 16.46 10.65 -17.65
N ASP A 108 17.75 10.90 -17.51
CA ASP A 108 18.76 9.83 -17.34
C ASP A 108 18.96 9.41 -15.88
N ARG A 109 18.57 10.26 -14.92
CA ARG A 109 18.59 9.96 -13.48
C ARG A 109 17.19 9.68 -12.95
N HIS A 110 17.04 8.50 -12.35
CA HIS A 110 15.83 8.10 -11.65
C HIS A 110 16.06 8.08 -10.15
N VAL A 111 15.23 8.81 -9.41
CA VAL A 111 15.22 8.81 -7.95
C VAL A 111 13.88 8.28 -7.50
N THR A 112 13.85 7.06 -6.98
CA THR A 112 12.63 6.45 -6.45
C THR A 112 12.39 6.95 -5.02
N VAL A 113 11.29 7.67 -4.82
CA VAL A 113 10.84 8.07 -3.48
C VAL A 113 9.84 7.02 -2.98
N GLY A 114 10.35 6.09 -2.16
CA GLY A 114 9.53 5.04 -1.55
C GLY A 114 8.71 5.54 -0.35
N ARG A 115 7.92 4.63 0.22
CA ARG A 115 7.25 4.89 1.51
C ARG A 115 8.30 5.12 2.62
N PRO A 116 8.02 6.01 3.58
CA PRO A 116 8.96 6.31 4.65
C PRO A 116 9.14 5.11 5.58
N THR A 117 10.39 4.90 6.03
CA THR A 117 10.72 3.96 7.10
C THR A 117 10.19 4.45 8.45
N MET A 118 10.23 3.62 9.49
CA MET A 118 9.92 4.03 10.88
C MET A 118 10.56 5.37 11.26
N LYS A 119 11.89 5.47 11.11
CA LYS A 119 12.64 6.69 11.41
C LYS A 119 12.21 7.84 10.50
N GLY A 120 11.97 7.57 9.22
CA GLY A 120 11.46 8.57 8.28
C GLY A 120 10.10 9.12 8.70
N ARG A 121 9.17 8.27 9.17
CA ARG A 121 7.87 8.71 9.68
C ARG A 121 8.00 9.57 10.93
N GLU A 122 8.87 9.19 11.86
CA GLU A 122 9.16 10.00 13.05
C GLU A 122 9.65 11.41 12.67
N GLU A 123 10.57 11.52 11.71
CA GLU A 123 11.04 12.81 11.20
C GLU A 123 9.95 13.60 10.47
N ILE A 124 9.10 12.93 9.69
CA ILE A 124 7.95 13.56 9.04
C ILE A 124 6.95 14.09 10.07
N PHE A 125 6.67 13.33 11.14
CA PHE A 125 5.87 13.80 12.26
C PHE A 125 6.50 15.04 12.88
N LYS A 126 7.81 15.03 13.18
CA LYS A 126 8.55 16.19 13.71
C LYS A 126 8.42 17.43 12.83
N VAL A 127 8.32 17.29 11.51
CA VAL A 127 8.09 18.42 10.60
C VAL A 127 6.66 18.94 10.71
N HIS A 128 5.66 18.06 10.69
CA HIS A 128 4.26 18.47 10.66
C HIS A 128 3.70 18.93 12.01
N VAL A 129 4.32 18.54 13.13
CA VAL A 129 3.89 18.99 14.47
C VAL A 129 4.53 20.30 14.92
N ARG A 130 5.46 20.91 14.15
CA ARG A 130 6.20 22.12 14.59
C ARG A 130 5.31 23.28 15.00
N GLU A 131 4.17 23.43 14.34
CA GLU A 131 3.22 24.52 14.56
C GLU A 131 2.01 24.07 15.39
N VAL A 132 2.02 22.85 15.93
CA VAL A 132 0.92 22.28 16.70
C VAL A 132 1.27 22.29 18.19
N PRO A 133 0.40 22.85 19.06
CA PRO A 133 0.62 22.81 20.50
C PRO A 133 0.40 21.37 21.01
N LEU A 134 1.49 20.62 21.23
CA LEU A 134 1.43 19.24 21.71
C LEU A 134 1.31 19.18 23.25
N GLY A 135 0.59 18.18 23.75
CA GLY A 135 0.63 17.77 25.15
C GLY A 135 1.91 17.00 25.50
N ASP A 136 2.26 16.95 26.78
CA ASP A 136 3.46 16.27 27.28
C ASP A 136 3.40 14.74 27.11
N ASP A 137 2.21 14.19 26.86
CA ASP A 137 1.95 12.76 26.68
C ASP A 137 2.20 12.25 25.25
N VAL A 138 2.49 13.15 24.30
CA VAL A 138 2.64 12.80 22.88
C VAL A 138 4.00 12.16 22.60
N ASP A 139 3.98 10.87 22.25
CA ASP A 139 5.16 10.11 21.82
C ASP A 139 5.16 9.89 20.29
N LEU A 140 5.97 10.68 19.58
CA LEU A 140 6.11 10.60 18.12
C LEU A 140 6.68 9.26 17.64
N ARG A 141 7.50 8.59 18.45
CA ARG A 141 8.06 7.28 18.11
C ARG A 141 6.96 6.22 18.16
N ARG A 142 6.08 6.31 19.15
CA ARG A 142 4.89 5.45 19.25
C ARG A 142 3.92 5.72 18.09
N LEU A 143 3.73 6.97 17.68
CA LEU A 143 2.93 7.32 16.50
C LEU A 143 3.52 6.72 15.23
N ALA A 144 4.82 6.91 14.99
CA ALA A 144 5.51 6.34 13.85
C ALA A 144 5.36 4.81 13.80
N ALA A 145 5.38 4.13 14.94
CA ALA A 145 5.19 2.69 15.03
C ALA A 145 3.77 2.23 14.67
N GLY A 146 2.75 3.02 15.01
CA GLY A 146 1.36 2.72 14.70
C GLY A 146 0.92 3.08 13.26
N THR A 147 1.78 3.72 12.47
CA THR A 147 1.44 4.25 11.13
C THR A 147 2.23 3.58 10.01
N VAL A 148 2.48 2.28 10.14
CA VAL A 148 3.16 1.47 9.12
C VAL A 148 2.45 1.62 7.77
N GLY A 149 3.21 1.92 6.72
CA GLY A 149 2.70 2.04 5.36
C GLY A 149 2.07 3.39 5.01
N LEU A 150 1.90 4.31 5.96
CA LEU A 150 1.44 5.68 5.68
C LEU A 150 2.51 6.48 4.93
N THR A 151 2.04 7.32 4.00
CA THR A 151 2.86 8.28 3.27
C THR A 151 3.05 9.58 4.07
N GLY A 152 3.95 10.46 3.60
CA GLY A 152 4.10 11.79 4.23
C GLY A 152 2.83 12.63 4.18
N ALA A 153 2.04 12.50 3.11
CA ALA A 153 0.75 13.17 3.00
C ALA A 153 -0.28 12.64 4.01
N ASP A 154 -0.30 11.31 4.24
CA ASP A 154 -1.18 10.69 5.24
C ASP A 154 -0.81 11.14 6.65
N ILE A 155 0.49 11.22 6.97
CA ILE A 155 0.97 11.70 8.27
C ILE A 155 0.58 13.17 8.47
N ARG A 156 0.77 14.03 7.46
CA ARG A 156 0.32 15.43 7.52
C ARG A 156 -1.19 15.51 7.79
N ASN A 157 -1.97 14.68 7.11
CA ASN A 157 -3.41 14.62 7.32
C ASN A 157 -3.76 14.16 8.75
N MET A 158 -3.03 13.17 9.28
CA MET A 158 -3.21 12.69 10.65
C MET A 158 -2.96 13.77 11.69
N VAL A 159 -1.89 14.56 11.54
CA VAL A 159 -1.61 15.69 12.44
C VAL A 159 -2.74 16.72 12.38
N ASN A 160 -3.20 17.06 11.18
CA ASN A 160 -4.30 18.01 11.00
C ASN A 160 -5.62 17.51 11.63
N GLU A 161 -5.95 16.23 11.43
CA GLU A 161 -7.15 15.61 12.03
C GLU A 161 -7.08 15.56 13.56
N ALA A 162 -5.90 15.30 14.13
CA ALA A 162 -5.70 15.34 15.58
C ALA A 162 -5.92 16.76 16.14
N ALA A 163 -5.37 17.78 15.46
CA ALA A 163 -5.56 19.17 15.86
C ALA A 163 -7.02 19.62 15.74
N LEU A 164 -7.72 19.24 14.67
CA LEU A 164 -9.15 19.53 14.51
C LEU A 164 -10.00 18.82 15.58
N TRP A 165 -9.63 17.59 15.96
CA TRP A 165 -10.32 16.85 17.01
C TRP A 165 -10.12 17.49 18.39
N ALA A 166 -8.89 17.90 18.71
CA ALA A 166 -8.59 18.63 19.94
C ALA A 166 -9.38 19.95 20.00
N ALA A 167 -9.40 20.73 18.91
CA ALA A 167 -10.15 21.98 18.82
C ALA A 167 -11.66 21.79 18.98
N ARG A 168 -12.24 20.71 18.42
CA ARG A 168 -13.67 20.38 18.58
C ARG A 168 -14.05 20.04 20.01
N ASN A 169 -13.10 19.56 20.82
CA ASN A 169 -13.30 19.25 22.23
C ASN A 169 -12.83 20.40 23.14
N ASP A 170 -12.68 21.61 22.60
CA ASP A 170 -12.23 22.81 23.32
C ASP A 170 -10.88 22.63 24.06
N LYS A 171 -10.02 21.72 23.57
CA LYS A 171 -8.68 21.52 24.13
C LYS A 171 -7.71 22.61 23.64
N LYS A 172 -6.77 22.99 24.51
CA LYS A 172 -5.70 23.97 24.17
C LYS A 172 -4.45 23.33 23.58
N VAL A 173 -4.27 22.03 23.81
CA VAL A 173 -3.15 21.22 23.34
C VAL A 173 -3.69 19.94 22.70
N VAL A 174 -2.92 19.37 21.79
CA VAL A 174 -3.22 18.09 21.13
C VAL A 174 -2.53 16.97 21.91
N GLU A 175 -3.33 16.07 22.47
CA GLU A 175 -2.87 14.97 23.31
C GLU A 175 -2.71 13.67 22.49
N MET A 176 -2.08 12.66 23.07
CA MET A 176 -1.88 11.36 22.41
C MET A 176 -3.23 10.72 22.01
N SER A 177 -4.28 10.90 22.82
CA SER A 177 -5.62 10.41 22.52
C SER A 177 -6.21 11.00 21.23
N ASP A 178 -5.85 12.24 20.89
CA ASP A 178 -6.36 12.93 19.70
C ASP A 178 -5.67 12.37 18.44
N PHE A 179 -4.39 12.00 18.55
CA PHE A 179 -3.70 11.26 17.50
C PHE A 179 -4.22 9.83 17.35
N ASP A 180 -4.53 9.14 18.45
CA ASP A 180 -5.15 7.81 18.37
C ASP A 180 -6.50 7.89 17.65
N TYR A 181 -7.32 8.92 17.93
CA TYR A 181 -8.56 9.19 17.18
C TYR A 181 -8.29 9.44 15.69
N ALA A 182 -7.34 10.32 15.37
CA ALA A 182 -7.01 10.66 13.99
C ALA A 182 -6.50 9.45 13.19
N ARG A 183 -5.66 8.60 13.82
CA ARG A 183 -5.20 7.34 13.24
C ARG A 183 -6.38 6.43 12.94
N ASP A 184 -7.26 6.21 13.92
CA ASP A 184 -8.42 5.33 13.75
C ASP A 184 -9.36 5.86 12.64
N LYS A 185 -9.54 7.19 12.54
CA LYS A 185 -10.32 7.83 11.48
C LYS A 185 -9.70 7.64 10.10
N ILE A 186 -8.38 7.72 9.96
CA ILE A 186 -7.69 7.54 8.68
C ILE A 186 -7.68 6.07 8.26
N LEU A 187 -7.44 5.15 9.19
CA LEU A 187 -7.31 3.73 8.87
C LEU A 187 -8.66 3.02 8.72
N MET A 188 -9.69 3.41 9.47
CA MET A 188 -10.99 2.72 9.49
C MET A 188 -12.14 3.58 8.95
N GLY A 189 -11.91 4.88 8.75
CA GLY A 189 -12.95 5.85 8.44
C GLY A 189 -13.58 6.48 9.69
N ALA A 190 -14.39 7.51 9.47
CA ALA A 190 -15.10 8.20 10.54
C ALA A 190 -16.10 7.27 11.24
N LYS A 191 -16.17 7.41 12.58
CA LYS A 191 -17.21 6.76 13.40
C LYS A 191 -18.59 7.21 12.93
N ARG A 192 -19.53 6.26 12.81
CA ARG A 192 -20.94 6.53 12.57
C ARG A 192 -21.71 6.45 13.89
N GLU A 193 -22.74 7.29 14.02
CA GLU A 193 -23.64 7.31 15.18
C GLU A 193 -24.85 6.36 15.02
N GLU A 194 -24.86 5.53 13.97
CA GLU A 194 -25.93 4.57 13.73
C GLU A 194 -26.03 3.58 14.90
N VAL A 195 -27.22 3.51 15.51
CA VAL A 195 -27.55 2.52 16.53
C VAL A 195 -27.95 1.23 15.83
N LEU A 196 -27.07 0.24 15.88
CA LEU A 196 -27.36 -1.11 15.38
C LEU A 196 -28.38 -1.82 16.26
N GLN A 197 -29.18 -2.70 15.67
CA GLN A 197 -30.02 -3.62 16.46
C GLN A 197 -29.11 -4.56 17.27
N GLU A 198 -29.56 -5.00 18.45
CA GLU A 198 -28.76 -5.89 19.31
C GLU A 198 -28.32 -7.17 18.57
N SER A 199 -29.19 -7.73 17.73
CA SER A 199 -28.90 -8.92 16.93
C SER A 199 -27.83 -8.69 15.85
N GLU A 200 -27.77 -7.49 15.25
CA GLU A 200 -26.75 -7.12 14.27
C GLU A 200 -25.41 -6.82 14.95
N LYS A 201 -25.46 -6.20 16.13
CA LYS A 201 -24.29 -5.94 16.98
C LYS A 201 -23.66 -7.26 17.45
N GLU A 202 -24.48 -8.22 17.85
CA GLU A 202 -24.05 -9.57 18.23
C GLU A 202 -23.38 -10.31 17.08
N LYS A 203 -24.01 -10.33 15.90
CA LYS A 203 -23.42 -10.94 14.70
C LYS A 203 -22.07 -10.33 14.36
N THR A 204 -21.99 -8.99 14.41
CA THR A 204 -20.75 -8.25 14.17
C THR A 204 -19.69 -8.60 15.21
N ALA A 205 -20.06 -8.74 16.49
CA ALA A 205 -19.13 -9.14 17.55
C ALA A 205 -18.55 -10.54 17.32
N TYR A 206 -19.37 -11.52 16.93
CA TYR A 206 -18.87 -12.85 16.57
C TYR A 206 -17.97 -12.83 15.33
N HIS A 207 -18.33 -12.03 14.32
CA HIS A 207 -17.54 -11.85 13.12
C HIS A 207 -16.13 -11.29 13.44
N GLU A 208 -16.06 -10.19 14.19
CA GLU A 208 -14.79 -9.58 14.57
C GLU A 208 -13.99 -10.43 15.55
N ALA A 209 -14.66 -11.16 16.45
CA ALA A 209 -13.99 -12.12 17.31
C ALA A 209 -13.37 -13.28 16.50
N GLY A 210 -14.03 -13.72 15.42
CA GLY A 210 -13.49 -14.73 14.49
C GLY A 210 -12.17 -14.29 13.84
N HIS A 211 -12.11 -13.07 13.32
CA HIS A 211 -10.88 -12.46 12.82
C HIS A 211 -9.80 -12.34 13.90
N THR A 212 -10.20 -11.85 15.08
CA THR A 212 -9.29 -11.63 16.20
C THR A 212 -8.64 -12.94 16.64
N LEU A 213 -9.43 -14.00 16.91
CA LEU A 213 -8.90 -15.28 17.39
C LEU A 213 -8.02 -15.97 16.35
N THR A 214 -8.45 -16.01 15.09
CA THR A 214 -7.65 -16.63 14.02
C THR A 214 -6.30 -15.93 13.88
N ALA A 215 -6.27 -14.59 13.90
CA ALA A 215 -5.02 -13.83 13.86
C ALA A 215 -4.17 -14.03 15.12
N TRP A 216 -4.78 -14.19 16.29
CA TRP A 216 -4.08 -14.35 17.58
C TRP A 216 -3.25 -15.64 17.66
N TYR A 217 -3.72 -16.71 16.98
CA TYR A 217 -3.15 -18.05 17.08
C TYR A 217 -2.33 -18.52 15.87
N LEU A 218 -2.44 -17.84 14.73
CA LEU A 218 -1.74 -18.23 13.51
C LEU A 218 -0.40 -17.50 13.33
N ASP A 219 0.63 -18.24 12.91
CA ASP A 219 1.94 -17.63 12.60
C ASP A 219 1.83 -16.75 11.35
N GLY A 220 2.62 -15.69 11.25
CA GLY A 220 2.63 -14.87 10.04
C GLY A 220 1.43 -13.95 9.84
N ALA A 221 0.36 -14.10 10.63
CA ALA A 221 -0.66 -13.06 10.74
C ALA A 221 -0.04 -11.78 11.31
N ASN A 222 -0.60 -10.63 10.94
CA ASN A 222 -0.25 -9.34 11.52
C ASN A 222 -0.76 -9.30 12.97
N VAL A 223 -0.10 -8.52 13.84
CA VAL A 223 -0.47 -8.43 15.25
C VAL A 223 -1.79 -7.67 15.37
N VAL A 224 -2.76 -8.22 16.09
CA VAL A 224 -4.02 -7.51 16.37
C VAL A 224 -3.74 -6.39 17.36
N HIS A 225 -4.03 -5.16 16.94
CA HIS A 225 -3.84 -3.95 17.74
C HIS A 225 -5.11 -3.57 18.50
N LYS A 226 -6.24 -3.63 17.79
CA LYS A 226 -7.54 -3.20 18.28
C LYS A 226 -8.64 -3.91 17.51
N VAL A 227 -9.72 -4.26 18.18
CA VAL A 227 -10.95 -4.74 17.56
C VAL A 227 -12.12 -3.89 18.03
N THR A 228 -13.04 -3.55 17.13
CA THR A 228 -14.22 -2.74 17.44
C THR A 228 -15.45 -3.23 16.69
N ILE A 229 -16.61 -3.16 17.35
CA ILE A 229 -17.93 -3.40 16.75
C ILE A 229 -18.70 -2.08 16.51
N ILE A 230 -18.00 -0.95 16.61
CA ILE A 230 -18.56 0.36 16.34
C ILE A 230 -18.47 0.61 14.82
N PRO A 231 -19.60 0.95 14.16
CA PRO A 231 -19.59 1.20 12.73
C PRO A 231 -18.65 2.35 12.33
N ARG A 232 -17.76 2.09 11.37
CA ARG A 232 -16.77 3.04 10.85
C ARG A 232 -16.71 2.99 9.34
N GLY A 233 -16.80 4.15 8.69
CA GLY A 233 -16.82 4.23 7.23
C GLY A 233 -17.92 3.33 6.64
N ARG A 234 -17.51 2.35 5.83
CA ARG A 234 -18.40 1.33 5.24
C ARG A 234 -18.55 0.05 6.06
N ALA A 235 -17.75 -0.13 7.11
CA ALA A 235 -17.74 -1.34 7.92
C ALA A 235 -18.68 -1.21 9.14
N LEU A 236 -19.19 -2.34 9.61
CA LEU A 236 -20.00 -2.46 10.84
C LEU A 236 -19.13 -2.76 12.07
N GLY A 237 -18.04 -3.52 11.87
CA GLY A 237 -16.95 -3.74 12.82
C GLY A 237 -15.63 -3.80 12.06
N VAL A 238 -14.51 -3.68 12.78
CA VAL A 238 -13.16 -3.78 12.21
C VAL A 238 -12.18 -4.36 13.23
N THR A 239 -11.43 -5.37 12.80
CA THR A 239 -10.21 -5.86 13.46
C THR A 239 -8.99 -5.20 12.82
N GLN A 240 -8.28 -4.39 13.59
CA GLN A 240 -7.08 -3.68 13.17
C GLN A 240 -5.84 -4.51 13.43
N TYR A 241 -4.97 -4.55 12.42
CA TYR A 241 -3.68 -5.19 12.52
C TYR A 241 -2.54 -4.20 12.35
N VAL A 242 -1.44 -4.41 13.07
CA VAL A 242 -0.16 -3.72 12.85
C VAL A 242 0.71 -4.62 11.96
N PRO A 243 1.04 -4.18 10.73
CA PRO A 243 1.95 -4.90 9.87
C PRO A 243 3.36 -4.94 10.49
N ASN A 244 4.08 -6.04 10.29
CA ASN A 244 5.48 -6.14 10.70
C ASN A 244 6.40 -5.56 9.62
N GLU A 245 7.06 -4.44 9.91
CA GLU A 245 7.88 -3.69 8.95
C GLU A 245 9.16 -4.39 8.50
N ASP A 246 9.71 -5.28 9.33
CA ASP A 246 10.98 -5.95 9.04
C ASP A 246 10.80 -7.14 8.06
N ARG A 247 9.57 -7.43 7.63
CA ARG A 247 9.28 -8.53 6.70
C ARG A 247 9.50 -8.12 5.24
N LEU A 248 10.61 -8.58 4.67
CA LEU A 248 10.94 -8.40 3.24
C LEU A 248 10.27 -9.42 2.32
N SER A 249 9.86 -10.58 2.85
CA SER A 249 9.24 -11.66 2.08
C SER A 249 8.13 -12.34 2.87
N ILE A 250 7.08 -12.78 2.19
CA ILE A 250 5.98 -13.55 2.78
C ILE A 250 6.01 -14.97 2.21
N SER A 251 6.05 -15.96 3.08
CA SER A 251 6.05 -17.37 2.71
C SER A 251 4.64 -17.90 2.38
N LYS A 252 4.57 -19.01 1.65
CA LYS A 252 3.30 -19.70 1.33
C LYS A 252 2.44 -19.96 2.58
N ARG A 253 3.06 -20.45 3.65
CA ARG A 253 2.37 -20.76 4.91
C ARG A 253 1.74 -19.52 5.54
N GLU A 254 2.41 -18.38 5.47
CA GLU A 254 1.88 -17.12 6.03
C GLU A 254 0.73 -16.58 5.20
N LEU A 255 0.76 -16.75 3.86
CA LEU A 255 -0.37 -16.42 3.00
C LEU A 255 -1.56 -17.35 3.26
N GLU A 256 -1.33 -18.65 3.44
CA GLU A 256 -2.37 -19.60 3.84
C GLU A 256 -3.00 -19.17 5.17
N HIS A 257 -2.21 -18.82 6.18
CA HIS A 257 -2.72 -18.30 7.44
C HIS A 257 -3.47 -16.97 7.28
N GLN A 258 -3.01 -16.08 6.39
CA GLN A 258 -3.72 -14.85 6.08
C GLN A 258 -5.11 -15.14 5.48
N LEU A 259 -5.23 -16.16 4.63
CA LEU A 259 -6.53 -16.60 4.11
C LEU A 259 -7.42 -17.14 5.23
N VAL A 260 -6.87 -17.90 6.18
CA VAL A 260 -7.62 -18.38 7.36
C VAL A 260 -8.13 -17.20 8.19
N VAL A 261 -7.32 -16.15 8.38
CA VAL A 261 -7.74 -14.93 9.09
C VAL A 261 -8.86 -14.20 8.34
N LEU A 262 -8.73 -14.02 7.04
CA LEU A 262 -9.77 -13.38 6.22
C LEU A 262 -11.09 -14.16 6.27
N LEU A 263 -11.03 -15.48 6.29
CA LEU A 263 -12.24 -16.31 6.37
C LEU A 263 -12.75 -16.53 7.81
N GLY A 264 -12.03 -16.01 8.81
CA GLY A 264 -12.30 -16.19 10.24
C GLY A 264 -13.65 -15.64 10.69
N GLY A 265 -14.02 -14.42 10.27
CA GLY A 265 -15.30 -13.82 10.66
C GLY A 265 -16.50 -14.61 10.15
N ARG A 266 -16.47 -14.98 8.87
CA ARG A 266 -17.49 -15.84 8.26
C ARG A 266 -17.54 -17.25 8.85
N ALA A 267 -16.40 -17.83 9.22
CA ALA A 267 -16.36 -19.11 9.91
C ALA A 267 -17.01 -19.03 11.31
N ALA A 268 -16.78 -17.93 12.04
CA ALA A 268 -17.44 -17.70 13.33
C ALA A 268 -18.96 -17.60 13.19
N GLU A 269 -19.45 -16.84 12.19
CA GLU A 269 -20.89 -16.75 11.90
C GLU A 269 -21.50 -18.12 11.63
N LYS A 270 -20.85 -18.93 10.79
CA LYS A 270 -21.32 -20.26 10.43
C LYS A 270 -21.39 -21.21 11.64
N ILE A 271 -20.42 -21.13 12.56
CA ILE A 271 -20.39 -21.96 13.78
C ILE A 271 -21.53 -21.62 14.74
N ILE A 272 -21.90 -20.34 14.82
CA ILE A 272 -22.86 -19.83 15.82
C ILE A 272 -24.29 -19.84 15.29
N TYR A 273 -24.49 -19.42 14.04
CA TYR A 273 -25.80 -19.21 13.44
C TYR A 273 -26.20 -20.27 12.41
N GLU A 274 -25.30 -21.18 12.04
CA GLU A 274 -25.50 -22.16 10.96
C GLU A 274 -25.87 -21.52 9.60
N GLU A 275 -25.60 -20.22 9.46
CA GLU A 275 -25.89 -19.40 8.28
C GLU A 275 -24.68 -18.53 7.93
N THR A 276 -24.60 -18.07 6.68
CA THR A 276 -23.57 -17.12 6.23
C THR A 276 -24.20 -15.77 5.93
N THR A 277 -23.59 -14.67 6.39
CA THR A 277 -24.10 -13.33 6.11
C THR A 277 -23.40 -12.65 4.92
N VAL A 278 -23.99 -11.57 4.41
CA VAL A 278 -23.40 -10.72 3.36
C VAL A 278 -22.21 -9.89 3.89
N GLY A 279 -22.05 -9.78 5.21
CA GLY A 279 -21.00 -8.96 5.83
C GLY A 279 -19.58 -9.38 5.46
N ALA A 280 -19.39 -10.63 5.03
CA ALA A 280 -18.09 -11.18 4.63
C ALA A 280 -17.68 -10.92 3.17
N GLU A 281 -18.43 -10.10 2.41
CA GLU A 281 -18.16 -9.83 0.99
C GLU A 281 -16.72 -9.35 0.74
N ASN A 282 -16.29 -8.32 1.48
CA ASN A 282 -14.95 -7.75 1.34
C ASN A 282 -13.85 -8.75 1.71
N ASP A 283 -14.07 -9.61 2.71
CA ASP A 283 -13.10 -10.63 3.09
C ASP A 283 -12.98 -11.74 2.05
N LEU A 284 -14.11 -12.14 1.44
CA LEU A 284 -14.13 -13.08 0.33
C LEU A 284 -13.43 -12.51 -0.91
N GLU A 285 -13.65 -11.25 -1.25
CA GLU A 285 -12.97 -10.59 -2.36
C GLU A 285 -11.45 -10.57 -2.14
N ARG A 286 -11.02 -10.15 -0.94
CA ARG A 286 -9.60 -10.11 -0.56
C ARG A 286 -8.97 -11.50 -0.53
N ALA A 287 -9.65 -12.47 0.06
CA ALA A 287 -9.17 -13.86 0.13
C ALA A 287 -9.03 -14.44 -1.28
N THR A 288 -10.02 -14.21 -2.15
CA THR A 288 -10.00 -14.65 -3.55
C THR A 288 -8.86 -14.01 -4.32
N SER A 289 -8.62 -12.71 -4.14
CA SER A 289 -7.50 -12.01 -4.77
C SER A 289 -6.14 -12.59 -4.34
N VAL A 290 -5.95 -12.82 -3.04
CA VAL A 290 -4.72 -13.43 -2.50
C VAL A 290 -4.53 -14.85 -3.03
N ALA A 291 -5.56 -15.70 -2.94
CA ALA A 291 -5.51 -17.09 -3.42
C ALA A 291 -5.24 -17.14 -4.93
N ARG A 292 -5.86 -16.25 -5.72
CA ARG A 292 -5.60 -16.15 -7.16
C ARG A 292 -4.15 -15.76 -7.43
N ARG A 293 -3.58 -14.80 -6.70
CA ARG A 293 -2.16 -14.42 -6.85
C ARG A 293 -1.20 -15.52 -6.41
N MET A 294 -1.54 -16.30 -5.38
CA MET A 294 -0.79 -17.51 -5.00
C MET A 294 -0.68 -18.49 -6.15
N VAL A 295 -1.77 -18.72 -6.88
CA VAL A 295 -1.80 -19.64 -8.01
C VAL A 295 -1.13 -19.04 -9.26
N THR A 296 -1.44 -17.80 -9.62
CA THR A 296 -1.07 -17.23 -10.93
C THR A 296 0.20 -16.41 -10.93
N HIS A 297 0.54 -15.71 -9.85
CA HIS A 297 1.70 -14.80 -9.81
C HIS A 297 2.89 -15.42 -9.10
N TRP A 298 2.64 -16.16 -8.01
CA TRP A 298 3.69 -16.67 -7.14
C TRP A 298 3.99 -18.15 -7.33
N GLY A 299 3.24 -18.85 -8.19
CA GLY A 299 3.50 -20.26 -8.53
C GLY A 299 3.39 -21.21 -7.32
N MET A 300 2.52 -20.90 -6.36
CA MET A 300 2.39 -21.63 -5.09
C MET A 300 1.43 -22.83 -5.16
N SER A 301 0.85 -23.11 -6.34
CA SER A 301 0.10 -24.33 -6.61
C SER A 301 0.99 -25.38 -7.28
N PRO A 302 1.12 -26.60 -6.70
CA PRO A 302 1.87 -27.69 -7.33
C PRO A 302 1.28 -28.14 -8.67
N LYS A 303 -0.05 -27.99 -8.85
CA LYS A 303 -0.77 -28.45 -10.05
C LYS A 303 -0.51 -27.53 -11.25
N VAL A 304 -0.46 -26.23 -10.99
CA VAL A 304 -0.17 -25.20 -12.00
C VAL A 304 1.34 -25.04 -12.21
N GLY A 305 2.13 -25.22 -11.16
CA GLY A 305 3.59 -25.13 -11.18
C GLY A 305 4.13 -23.70 -11.00
N PRO A 306 5.46 -23.52 -11.02
CA PRO A 306 6.13 -22.24 -10.78
C PRO A 306 6.12 -21.34 -12.03
N VAL A 307 4.93 -21.09 -12.58
CA VAL A 307 4.73 -20.28 -13.80
C VAL A 307 3.95 -19.01 -13.45
N SER A 308 4.37 -17.89 -14.02
CA SER A 308 3.72 -16.58 -13.82
C SER A 308 2.69 -16.31 -14.93
N TYR A 309 1.42 -16.54 -14.62
CA TYR A 309 0.25 -16.21 -15.45
C TYR A 309 -0.28 -14.80 -15.15
N LYS A 310 0.56 -13.77 -15.34
CA LYS A 310 0.13 -12.37 -15.19
C LYS A 310 -0.99 -12.10 -16.19
N THR A 311 -2.17 -11.75 -15.67
CA THR A 311 -3.22 -11.10 -16.44
C THR A 311 -2.93 -9.59 -16.29
N GLY A 312 -2.92 -8.82 -17.38
CA GLY A 312 -2.43 -7.44 -17.36
C GLY A 312 -3.09 -6.62 -16.26
N ASP A 313 -2.33 -5.74 -15.60
CA ASP A 313 -2.86 -4.83 -14.57
C ASP A 313 -4.11 -4.12 -15.11
N GLU A 314 -5.17 -4.08 -14.30
CA GLU A 314 -6.40 -3.37 -14.63
C GLU A 314 -6.07 -1.89 -14.84
N ASP A 315 -5.95 -1.45 -16.10
CA ASP A 315 -5.76 -0.03 -16.41
C ASP A 315 -7.11 0.67 -16.24
N PRO A 316 -7.29 1.54 -15.21
CA PRO A 316 -8.62 2.10 -14.88
C PRO A 316 -9.21 2.97 -15.99
N PHE A 317 -8.41 3.33 -16.99
CA PHE A 317 -8.76 4.22 -18.08
C PHE A 317 -9.09 3.49 -19.40
N LEU A 318 -8.65 2.24 -19.56
CA LEU A 318 -9.11 1.38 -20.66
C LEU A 318 -10.39 0.72 -20.20
N GLY A 319 -11.52 1.20 -20.73
CA GLY A 319 -12.83 0.62 -20.46
C GLY A 319 -12.82 -0.90 -20.52
N ARG A 320 -13.62 -1.51 -19.65
CA ARG A 320 -13.78 -2.96 -19.36
C ARG A 320 -13.92 -3.93 -20.55
N GLU A 321 -13.85 -3.48 -21.80
CA GLU A 321 -14.38 -4.20 -22.96
C GLU A 321 -13.39 -4.45 -24.10
N LEU A 322 -12.11 -4.12 -23.97
CA LEU A 322 -11.10 -4.58 -24.95
C LEU A 322 -10.47 -5.87 -24.46
N HIS A 323 -10.99 -6.99 -24.98
CA HIS A 323 -10.45 -8.36 -24.93
C HIS A 323 -8.95 -8.38 -24.57
N GLN A 324 -8.62 -8.46 -23.28
CA GLN A 324 -7.28 -8.89 -22.90
C GLN A 324 -7.20 -10.36 -23.32
N SER A 325 -6.46 -10.62 -24.41
CA SER A 325 -6.12 -11.97 -24.82
C SER A 325 -5.39 -12.62 -23.65
N ARG A 326 -6.06 -13.56 -22.97
CA ARG A 326 -5.44 -14.32 -21.88
C ARG A 326 -4.28 -15.11 -22.49
N PRO A 327 -3.06 -15.04 -21.93
CA PRO A 327 -1.91 -15.73 -22.50
C PRO A 327 -1.92 -17.25 -22.26
N PHE A 328 -3.05 -17.82 -21.83
CA PHE A 328 -3.19 -19.22 -21.44
C PHE A 328 -4.53 -19.80 -21.90
N SER A 329 -4.58 -21.13 -22.04
CA SER A 329 -5.76 -21.86 -22.53
C SER A 329 -6.90 -21.88 -21.51
N GLU A 330 -8.13 -22.14 -21.99
CA GLU A 330 -9.30 -22.35 -21.14
C GLU A 330 -9.08 -23.48 -20.12
N HIS A 331 -8.40 -24.56 -20.52
CA HIS A 331 -8.05 -25.65 -19.61
C HIS A 331 -7.12 -25.19 -18.46
N THR A 332 -6.17 -24.30 -18.75
CA THR A 332 -5.31 -23.71 -17.71
C THR A 332 -6.15 -22.84 -16.77
N GLN A 333 -7.11 -22.09 -17.31
CA GLN A 333 -8.00 -21.26 -16.51
C GLN A 333 -8.89 -22.09 -15.57
N GLU A 334 -9.51 -23.15 -16.08
CA GLU A 334 -10.30 -24.09 -15.27
C GLU A 334 -9.44 -24.68 -14.14
N MET A 335 -8.19 -25.04 -14.45
CA MET A 335 -7.24 -25.52 -13.45
C MET A 335 -6.92 -24.46 -12.39
N ILE A 336 -6.69 -23.21 -12.79
CA ILE A 336 -6.44 -22.08 -11.89
C ILE A 336 -7.64 -21.87 -10.98
N ASP A 337 -8.86 -21.77 -11.53
CA ASP A 337 -10.08 -21.52 -10.76
C ASP A 337 -10.37 -22.67 -9.78
N GLY A 338 -10.12 -23.92 -10.19
CA GLY A 338 -10.21 -25.08 -9.30
C GLY A 338 -9.21 -25.05 -8.15
N GLU A 339 -7.97 -24.63 -8.40
CA GLU A 339 -6.95 -24.48 -7.36
C GLU A 339 -7.24 -23.32 -6.39
N VAL A 340 -7.77 -22.20 -6.90
CA VAL A 340 -8.22 -21.09 -6.06
C VAL A 340 -9.34 -21.54 -5.13
N ALA A 341 -10.36 -22.22 -5.66
CA ALA A 341 -11.46 -22.75 -4.87
C ALA A 341 -10.98 -23.76 -3.80
N ARG A 342 -10.05 -24.65 -4.15
CA ARG A 342 -9.46 -25.62 -3.22
C ARG A 342 -8.75 -24.90 -2.06
N ILE A 343 -7.88 -23.93 -2.36
CA ILE A 343 -7.12 -23.18 -1.35
C ILE A 343 -8.06 -22.44 -0.40
N LEU A 344 -9.10 -21.79 -0.92
CA LEU A 344 -10.08 -21.08 -0.10
C LEU A 344 -10.89 -22.03 0.77
N HIS A 345 -11.29 -23.19 0.25
CA HIS A 345 -12.03 -24.19 1.02
C HIS A 345 -11.19 -24.78 2.16
N GLU A 346 -9.91 -25.05 1.90
CA GLU A 346 -8.98 -25.52 2.94
C GLU A 346 -8.75 -24.46 4.03
N ALA A 347 -8.62 -23.19 3.64
CA ALA A 347 -8.50 -22.07 4.58
C ALA A 347 -9.77 -21.91 5.43
N ASP A 348 -10.95 -22.04 4.82
CA ASP A 348 -12.24 -22.00 5.52
C ASP A 348 -12.39 -23.11 6.55
N GLN A 349 -12.13 -24.36 6.15
CA GLN A 349 -12.16 -25.51 7.05
C GLN A 349 -11.14 -25.37 8.20
N SER A 350 -9.99 -24.75 7.93
CA SER A 350 -8.98 -24.49 8.95
C SER A 350 -9.43 -23.41 9.93
N ALA A 351 -10.10 -22.36 9.46
CA ALA A 351 -10.71 -21.33 10.30
C ALA A 351 -11.79 -21.93 11.20
N GLU A 352 -12.70 -22.72 10.62
CA GLU A 352 -13.77 -23.40 11.37
C GLU A 352 -13.20 -24.30 12.46
N ARG A 353 -12.21 -25.13 12.13
CA ARG A 353 -11.57 -26.04 13.09
C ARG A 353 -10.92 -25.28 14.24
N LEU A 354 -10.15 -24.24 13.93
CA LEU A 354 -9.47 -23.43 14.94
C LEU A 354 -10.46 -22.76 15.89
N LEU A 355 -11.54 -22.19 15.35
CA LEU A 355 -12.58 -21.53 16.14
C LEU A 355 -13.41 -22.51 16.97
N LEU A 356 -13.68 -23.72 16.45
CA LEU A 356 -14.34 -24.79 17.21
C LEU A 356 -13.47 -25.29 18.37
N GLU A 357 -12.18 -25.50 18.14
CA GLU A 357 -11.21 -25.87 19.19
C GLU A 357 -11.09 -24.79 20.28
N ARG A 358 -11.38 -23.53 19.92
CA ARG A 358 -11.28 -22.35 20.80
C ARG A 358 -12.63 -21.69 21.08
N ARG A 359 -13.72 -22.46 21.05
CA ARG A 359 -15.09 -21.94 21.19
C ARG A 359 -15.29 -21.12 22.48
N ASP A 360 -14.73 -21.57 23.60
CA ASP A 360 -14.82 -20.85 24.89
C ASP A 360 -14.10 -19.50 24.86
N GLU A 361 -13.05 -19.37 24.07
CA GLU A 361 -12.34 -18.10 23.88
C GLU A 361 -13.10 -17.17 22.93
N LEU A 362 -13.71 -17.72 21.88
CA LEU A 362 -14.58 -16.98 20.97
C LEU A 362 -15.72 -16.32 21.76
N GLU A 363 -16.42 -17.09 22.58
CA GLU A 363 -17.50 -16.61 23.46
C GLU A 363 -17.03 -15.51 24.43
N ARG A 364 -15.84 -15.67 25.03
CA ARG A 364 -15.28 -14.67 25.96
C ARG A 364 -14.95 -13.35 25.27
N VAL A 365 -14.31 -13.41 24.10
CA VAL A 365 -13.96 -12.21 23.33
C VAL A 365 -15.23 -11.52 22.83
N THR A 366 -16.19 -12.27 22.29
CA THR A 366 -17.49 -11.72 21.84
C THR A 366 -18.22 -11.02 22.98
N ARG A 367 -18.31 -11.64 24.16
CA ARG A 367 -18.97 -11.01 25.33
C ARG A 367 -18.28 -9.71 25.74
N ALA A 368 -16.95 -9.72 25.81
CA ALA A 368 -16.19 -8.53 26.12
C ALA A 368 -16.40 -7.41 25.07
N LEU A 369 -16.52 -7.77 23.79
CA LEU A 369 -16.86 -6.83 22.71
C LEU A 369 -18.27 -6.25 22.87
N LEU A 370 -19.25 -7.05 23.26
CA LEU A 370 -20.61 -6.56 23.49
C LEU A 370 -20.71 -5.60 24.69
N GLU A 371 -19.92 -5.84 25.72
CA GLU A 371 -19.84 -5.00 26.92
C GLU A 371 -19.07 -3.70 26.69
N ARG A 372 -17.93 -3.75 25.99
CA ARG A 372 -16.98 -2.61 25.88
C ARG A 372 -16.95 -1.94 24.51
N GLU A 373 -17.54 -2.56 23.49
CA GLU A 373 -17.58 -2.13 22.08
C GLU A 373 -16.23 -2.05 21.35
N GLU A 374 -15.13 -1.91 22.08
CA GLU A 374 -13.76 -1.91 21.59
C GLU A 374 -12.88 -2.69 22.58
N LEU A 375 -11.90 -3.45 22.06
CA LEU A 375 -10.85 -4.10 22.85
C LEU A 375 -9.48 -3.82 22.23
N ASN A 376 -8.50 -3.48 23.05
CA ASN A 376 -7.11 -3.33 22.63
C ASN A 376 -6.28 -4.61 22.84
N GLU A 377 -5.05 -4.65 22.33
CA GLU A 377 -4.13 -5.79 22.46
C GLU A 377 -3.94 -6.26 23.92
N ALA A 378 -3.82 -5.32 24.88
CA ALA A 378 -3.62 -5.66 26.29
C ALA A 378 -4.87 -6.34 26.88
N GLU A 379 -6.06 -5.83 26.59
CA GLU A 379 -7.32 -6.42 27.04
C GLU A 379 -7.56 -7.80 26.43
N ILE A 380 -7.25 -7.99 25.14
CA ILE A 380 -7.32 -9.31 24.50
C ILE A 380 -6.32 -10.27 25.17
N THR A 381 -5.11 -9.79 25.47
CA THR A 381 -4.08 -10.57 26.18
C THR A 381 -4.55 -11.00 27.57
N GLU A 382 -5.28 -10.15 28.30
CA GLU A 382 -5.86 -10.50 29.60
C GLU A 382 -6.97 -11.56 29.48
N LEU A 383 -7.77 -11.52 28.41
CA LEU A 383 -8.90 -12.44 28.19
C LEU A 383 -8.46 -13.84 27.76
N ILE A 384 -7.54 -13.93 26.80
CA ILE A 384 -7.17 -15.19 26.13
C ILE A 384 -5.67 -15.51 26.19
N GLY A 385 -4.89 -14.71 26.91
CA GLY A 385 -3.45 -14.89 27.06
C GLY A 385 -2.64 -14.27 25.91
N PRO A 386 -1.29 -14.34 26.00
CA PRO A 386 -0.42 -13.67 25.03
C PRO A 386 -0.52 -14.33 23.65
N SER A 387 -0.61 -13.48 22.62
CA SER A 387 -0.64 -13.87 21.21
C SER A 387 0.57 -14.70 20.82
N LYS A 388 0.43 -15.51 19.77
CA LYS A 388 1.55 -16.32 19.28
C LYS A 388 2.69 -15.43 18.78
N GLN A 389 2.38 -14.27 18.21
CA GLN A 389 3.33 -13.26 17.74
C GLN A 389 4.10 -12.62 18.90
N ALA A 390 3.42 -12.24 19.99
CA ALA A 390 4.07 -11.69 21.18
C ALA A 390 5.00 -12.71 21.87
N ARG A 391 4.71 -14.01 21.75
CA ARG A 391 5.61 -15.08 22.21
C ARG A 391 6.85 -15.24 21.32
N LEU A 392 6.71 -15.00 20.02
CA LEU A 392 7.81 -15.08 19.06
C LEU A 392 8.75 -13.87 19.17
N SER A 393 8.23 -12.65 19.37
CA SER A 393 9.06 -11.44 19.55
C SER A 393 9.91 -11.50 20.83
N LYS A 394 9.34 -11.95 21.95
CA LYS A 394 10.12 -12.18 23.18
C LYS A 394 11.22 -13.24 23.01
N LYS A 395 11.05 -14.19 22.09
CA LYS A 395 12.08 -15.20 21.78
C LYS A 395 13.19 -14.65 20.89
N SER A 396 12.89 -13.74 19.95
CA SER A 396 13.93 -13.06 19.16
C SER A 396 14.75 -12.11 20.01
N ASP A 397 14.12 -11.42 20.97
CA ASP A 397 14.81 -10.51 21.89
C ASP A 397 15.77 -11.23 22.86
N LEU A 398 15.51 -12.52 23.13
CA LEU A 398 16.40 -13.37 23.93
C LEU A 398 17.57 -13.99 23.14
N ILE A 399 17.55 -13.90 21.80
CA ILE A 399 18.59 -14.48 20.92
C ILE A 399 19.56 -13.41 20.41
N ALA A 400 19.28 -12.11 20.57
CA ALA A 400 20.21 -11.04 20.23
C ALA A 400 20.97 -10.55 21.48
N PRO A 401 22.18 -11.09 21.71
CA PRO A 401 23.36 -10.24 21.56
C PRO A 401 24.46 -10.94 20.74
N ASP A 402 25.21 -10.14 19.98
CA ASP A 402 26.34 -10.51 19.12
C ASP A 402 26.04 -11.28 17.81
N ALA A 403 25.74 -10.52 16.77
CA ALA A 403 26.27 -10.81 15.44
C ALA A 403 26.49 -9.49 14.69
N ALA A 404 27.73 -9.00 14.74
CA ALA A 404 28.20 -7.96 13.82
C ALA A 404 27.93 -8.41 12.38
N ALA A 405 27.31 -7.52 11.59
CA ALA A 405 27.01 -7.75 10.19
C ALA A 405 28.29 -8.13 9.41
N PRO A 406 28.30 -9.22 8.61
CA PRO A 406 29.42 -9.45 7.71
C PRO A 406 29.37 -8.42 6.57
N SER A 407 30.54 -7.86 6.30
CA SER A 407 30.84 -6.87 5.26
C SER A 407 30.36 -7.30 3.87
N VAL A 408 29.81 -6.33 3.16
CA VAL A 408 29.44 -6.34 1.73
C VAL A 408 30.54 -6.99 0.88
N ILE A 409 30.19 -8.00 0.11
CA ILE A 409 31.05 -8.54 -0.95
C ILE A 409 30.90 -7.64 -2.17
N GLU A 410 31.95 -6.87 -2.48
CA GLU A 410 32.12 -6.19 -3.76
C GLU A 410 32.29 -7.22 -4.89
N VAL A 411 31.38 -7.22 -5.86
CA VAL A 411 31.58 -7.92 -7.13
C VAL A 411 32.31 -6.97 -8.06
N GLY A 412 33.64 -7.06 -8.05
CA GLY A 412 34.52 -6.35 -8.98
C GLY A 412 34.37 -6.88 -10.40
N ALA A 413 34.11 -5.97 -11.34
CA ALA A 413 34.24 -6.21 -12.77
C ALA A 413 35.71 -6.41 -13.14
N SER A 414 36.04 -7.54 -13.76
CA SER A 414 37.29 -7.70 -14.51
C SER A 414 36.97 -8.13 -15.94
N GLY A 415 37.24 -7.24 -16.89
CA GLY A 415 37.23 -7.55 -18.31
C GLY A 415 38.39 -8.49 -18.69
N ALA A 416 38.19 -9.23 -19.77
CA ALA A 416 39.27 -9.83 -20.53
C ALA A 416 38.90 -9.80 -22.02
N ALA A 417 39.69 -9.04 -22.75
CA ALA A 417 39.64 -8.88 -24.18
C ALA A 417 40.32 -10.07 -24.89
N THR A 418 39.72 -10.46 -26.01
CA THR A 418 40.33 -10.93 -27.28
C THR A 418 41.75 -11.49 -27.25
N ALA A 419 41.89 -12.77 -27.61
CA ALA A 419 43.10 -13.32 -28.22
C ALA A 419 42.73 -14.10 -29.49
N GLY A 420 43.23 -13.63 -30.64
CA GLY A 420 43.23 -14.35 -31.91
C GLY A 420 44.41 -15.33 -32.01
N PRO A 421 44.47 -16.13 -33.09
CA PRO A 421 45.16 -17.44 -33.09
C PRO A 421 46.56 -17.39 -33.72
N GLU A 422 47.47 -18.26 -33.27
CA GLU A 422 48.64 -18.69 -34.06
C GLU A 422 49.00 -20.18 -33.82
N VAL A 423 48.90 -20.94 -34.91
CA VAL A 423 49.87 -21.90 -35.47
C VAL A 423 50.47 -22.98 -34.56
N ALA A 424 50.04 -24.24 -34.76
CA ALA A 424 50.82 -25.33 -35.38
C ALA A 424 49.91 -26.56 -35.60
#